data_AF-A0A9P3CRC5-F1
#
_entry.id   AF-A0A9P3CRC5-F1
#
_cell.length_a   1.000
_cell.length_b   1.000
_cell.length_c   1.000
_cell.angle_alpha   90.00
_cell.angle_beta   90.00
_cell.angle_gamma   90.00
#
_symmetry.space_group_name_H-M   'P 1'
#
loop_
_entity.id
_entity.type
_entity.pdbx_description
1 polymer ?
#
loop_
_entity_poly.entity_id
_entity_poly.type
_entity_poly.pdbx_seq_one_letter_code
_entity_poly.pdbx_strand_id
1 'polypeptide(L)'
;MTVLQSFEKAVLNEVCPAGEAWMCEVKKGQYFRIIDLEGNQAVDTLFMSAENPTERYSAMDTLAINQQIYLALYTIKIDNSLK
;
A
#
# COMPACT_ATOMS: atom_id res chain seq x y z
N MET A 1 4.11 25.96 -2.84
CA MET A 1 4.99 25.27 -1.88
C MET A 1 4.12 24.32 -1.09
N THR A 2 4.15 23.02 -1.42
CA THR A 2 3.43 22.01 -0.65
C THR A 2 4.20 21.75 0.63
N VAL A 3 3.55 21.97 1.77
CA VAL A 3 4.15 21.67 3.08
C VAL A 3 4.17 20.15 3.23
N LEU A 4 5.35 19.57 3.41
CA LEU A 4 5.45 18.16 3.79
C LEU A 4 4.79 17.99 5.17
N GLN A 5 3.67 17.27 5.21
CA GLN A 5 3.04 16.93 6.48
C GLN A 5 4.03 16.08 7.30
N SER A 6 4.37 16.56 8.49
CA SER A 6 5.11 15.77 9.46
C SER A 6 4.13 14.97 10.30
N PHE A 7 4.31 13.65 10.33
CA PHE A 7 3.53 12.74 11.16
C PHE A 7 4.39 12.33 12.35
N GLU A 8 4.02 12.73 13.57
CA GLU A 8 4.83 12.50 14.79
C GLU A 8 5.27 11.04 14.99
N LYS A 9 4.46 10.08 14.55
CA LYS A 9 4.73 8.64 14.73
C LYS A 9 5.33 7.97 13.48
N ALA A 10 5.61 8.72 12.42
CA ALA A 10 6.21 8.15 11.22
C ALA A 10 7.66 7.74 11.50
N VAL A 11 7.96 6.47 11.24
CA VAL A 11 9.33 5.94 11.26
C VAL A 11 10.06 6.17 9.94
N LEU A 12 9.31 6.47 8.87
CA LEU A 12 9.80 6.79 7.53
C LEU A 12 8.83 7.79 6.88
N ASN A 13 9.37 8.84 6.28
CA ASN A 13 8.60 9.87 5.56
C ASN A 13 9.39 10.31 4.32
N GLU A 14 9.03 9.78 3.17
CA GLU A 14 9.75 9.97 1.91
C GLU A 14 8.80 10.42 0.81
N VAL A 15 9.36 11.19 -0.13
CA VAL A 15 8.67 11.60 -1.35
C VAL A 15 9.22 10.76 -2.49
N CYS A 16 8.35 9.99 -3.15
CA CYS A 16 8.70 9.33 -4.40
C CYS A 16 8.63 10.35 -5.55
N PRO A 17 9.72 10.59 -6.30
CA PRO A 17 9.66 11.44 -7.47
C PRO A 17 8.70 10.89 -8.53
N ALA A 18 8.15 11.76 -9.37
CA ALA A 18 7.26 11.36 -10.45
C ALA A 18 7.98 10.42 -11.44
N GLY A 19 7.34 9.30 -11.78
CA GLY A 19 7.88 8.30 -12.71
C GLY A 19 8.86 7.31 -12.10
N GLU A 20 9.23 7.49 -10.83
CA GLU A 20 10.15 6.58 -10.13
C GLU A 20 9.39 5.49 -9.37
N ALA A 21 10.09 4.38 -9.12
CA ALA A 21 9.59 3.31 -8.27
C ALA A 21 10.03 3.53 -6.81
N TRP A 22 9.22 3.03 -5.88
CA TRP A 22 9.54 3.00 -4.46
C TRP A 22 9.24 1.63 -3.87
N MET A 23 10.10 1.15 -2.99
CA MET A 23 9.94 -0.13 -2.30
C MET A 23 10.48 -0.04 -0.88
N CYS A 24 9.70 -0.51 0.08
CA CYS A 24 10.11 -0.60 1.48
C CYS A 24 9.37 -1.75 2.17
N GLU A 25 9.96 -2.25 3.25
CA GLU A 25 9.33 -3.21 4.14
C GLU A 25 8.43 -2.49 5.15
N VAL A 26 7.18 -2.94 5.27
CA VAL A 26 6.26 -2.51 6.33
C VAL A 26 6.17 -3.63 7.36
N LYS A 27 6.67 -3.38 8.58
CA LYS A 27 6.70 -4.39 9.63
C LYS A 27 5.30 -4.59 10.23
N LYS A 28 5.07 -5.77 10.80
CA LYS A 28 3.82 -6.10 11.50
C LYS A 28 3.48 -5.03 12.55
N GLY A 29 2.25 -4.52 12.50
CA GLY A 29 1.75 -3.47 13.40
C GLY A 29 2.08 -2.03 12.95
N GLN A 30 2.82 -1.86 11.86
CA GLN A 30 3.01 -0.54 11.24
C GLN A 30 1.89 -0.21 10.25
N TYR A 31 1.74 1.08 9.97
CA TYR A 31 0.82 1.59 8.97
C TYR A 31 1.61 2.20 7.82
N PHE A 32 1.13 1.95 6.60
CA PHE A 32 1.63 2.58 5.39
C PHE A 32 0.58 3.56 4.85
N ARG A 33 1.02 4.73 4.41
CA ARG A 33 0.15 5.79 3.90
C ARG A 33 0.77 6.38 2.64
N ILE A 34 -0.02 6.43 1.57
CA ILE A 34 0.30 7.15 0.34
C ILE A 34 -0.46 8.47 0.38
N ILE A 35 0.22 9.57 0.04
CA ILE A 35 -0.37 10.91 -0.01
C ILE A 35 -0.13 11.47 -1.40
N ASP A 36 -1.21 11.82 -2.09
CA ASP A 36 -1.13 12.59 -3.32
C ASP A 36 -0.81 14.05 -2.96
N LEU A 37 0.40 14.51 -3.32
CA LEU A 37 0.91 15.83 -2.98
C LEU A 37 0.48 16.92 -3.99
N GLU A 38 0.04 16.52 -5.19
CA GLU A 38 -0.23 17.44 -6.31
C GLU A 38 -1.67 17.34 -6.84
N GLY A 39 -2.45 16.35 -6.36
CA GLY A 39 -3.91 16.30 -6.48
C GLY A 39 -4.45 15.56 -7.71
N ASN A 40 -3.61 14.85 -8.46
CA ASN A 40 -4.04 14.01 -9.57
C ASN A 40 -3.07 12.86 -9.90
N GLN A 41 -2.33 12.37 -8.89
CA GLN A 41 -1.33 11.33 -9.11
C GLN A 41 -1.91 9.95 -8.78
N ALA A 42 -1.96 9.08 -9.79
CA ALA A 42 -2.26 7.67 -9.60
C ALA A 42 -0.97 6.89 -9.32
N VAL A 43 -1.09 5.86 -8.48
CA VAL A 43 0.01 4.94 -8.19
C VAL A 43 -0.45 3.50 -8.39
N ASP A 44 0.40 2.71 -9.01
CA ASP A 44 0.27 1.26 -9.02
C ASP A 44 0.99 0.68 -7.82
N THR A 45 0.35 -0.24 -7.09
CA THR A 45 0.90 -0.82 -5.86
C THR A 45 1.01 -2.33 -5.95
N LEU A 46 2.15 -2.86 -5.51
CA LEU A 46 2.37 -4.28 -5.26
C LEU A 46 2.65 -4.51 -3.78
N PHE A 47 1.84 -5.34 -3.12
CA PHE A 47 2.08 -5.76 -1.74
C PHE A 47 2.46 -7.24 -1.72
N MET A 48 3.57 -7.56 -1.08
CA MET A 48 4.08 -8.94 -0.94
C MET A 48 4.66 -9.17 0.44
N SER A 49 4.70 -10.43 0.87
CA SER A 49 5.34 -10.81 2.11
C SER A 49 6.86 -10.61 2.01
N ALA A 50 7.42 -9.90 2.99
CA ALA A 50 8.87 -9.68 3.08
C ALA A 50 9.65 -10.97 3.36
N GLU A 51 9.00 -11.95 4.01
CA GLU A 51 9.59 -13.26 4.32
C GLU A 51 9.43 -14.25 3.16
N ASN A 52 8.39 -14.09 2.33
CA ASN A 52 8.11 -14.95 1.19
C ASN A 52 7.52 -14.15 0.01
N PRO A 53 8.34 -13.68 -0.95
CA PRO A 53 7.86 -12.87 -2.09
C PRO A 53 6.85 -13.57 -3.01
N THR A 54 6.71 -14.90 -2.92
CA THR A 54 5.69 -15.63 -3.67
C THR A 54 4.28 -15.39 -3.13
N GLU A 55 4.18 -15.01 -1.85
CA GLU A 55 2.96 -14.55 -1.21
C GLU A 55 2.75 -13.06 -1.47
N ARG A 56 1.68 -12.74 -2.18
CA ARG A 56 1.35 -11.38 -2.61
C ARG A 56 -0.14 -11.12 -2.57
N TYR A 57 -0.48 -9.85 -2.39
CA TYR A 57 -1.84 -9.37 -2.56
C TYR A 57 -2.36 -9.73 -3.96
N SER A 58 -3.62 -10.18 -4.00
CA SER A 58 -4.35 -10.51 -5.21
C SER A 58 -5.62 -9.67 -5.29
N ALA A 59 -5.65 -8.74 -6.24
CA ALA A 59 -6.84 -7.92 -6.49
C ALA A 59 -8.02 -8.79 -6.97
N MET A 60 -7.75 -9.87 -7.69
CA MET A 60 -8.78 -10.80 -8.17
C MET A 60 -9.43 -11.57 -7.02
N ASP A 61 -8.63 -12.10 -6.10
CA ASP A 61 -9.16 -12.81 -4.93
C ASP A 61 -9.93 -11.84 -4.03
N THR A 62 -9.42 -10.63 -3.88
CA THR A 62 -10.09 -9.56 -3.13
C THR A 62 -11.43 -9.17 -3.74
N LEU A 63 -11.50 -9.04 -5.08
CA LEU A 63 -12.75 -8.79 -5.79
C LEU A 63 -13.74 -9.94 -5.59
N ALA A 64 -13.28 -11.19 -5.71
CA ALA A 64 -14.12 -12.37 -5.54
C ALA A 64 -14.70 -12.47 -4.11
N ILE A 65 -13.91 -12.12 -3.09
CA ILE A 65 -14.33 -12.18 -1.68
C ILE A 65 -15.20 -10.97 -1.32
N ASN A 66 -14.77 -9.76 -1.66
CA ASN A 66 -15.43 -8.52 -1.22
C ASN A 66 -16.62 -8.15 -2.11
N GLN A 67 -16.70 -8.67 -3.33
CA GLN A 67 -17.73 -8.32 -4.33
C GLN A 67 -17.79 -6.81 -4.60
N GLN A 68 -16.64 -6.13 -4.47
CA GLN A 68 -16.47 -4.69 -4.69
C GLN A 68 -15.23 -4.45 -5.54
N ILE A 69 -15.37 -3.61 -6.57
CA ILE A 69 -14.27 -3.24 -7.47
C ILE A 69 -13.29 -2.28 -6.79
N TYR A 70 -13.80 -1.44 -5.88
CA TYR A 70 -12.98 -0.48 -5.15
C TYR A 70 -12.80 -0.91 -3.70
N LEU A 71 -11.58 -0.76 -3.23
CA LEU A 71 -11.25 -0.84 -1.82
C LEU A 71 -11.68 0.47 -1.14
N ALA A 72 -12.70 0.40 -0.29
CA ALA A 72 -13.02 1.49 0.64
C ALA A 72 -12.26 1.28 1.97
N LEU A 73 -12.66 2.00 3.04
CA LEU A 73 -12.13 1.87 4.41
C LEU A 73 -12.34 0.45 4.98
N TYR A 74 -11.58 -0.52 4.49
CA TYR A 74 -11.62 -1.91 4.92
C TYR A 74 -10.19 -2.44 5.09
N THR A 75 -10.03 -3.35 6.05
CA THR A 75 -8.79 -4.11 6.25
C THR A 75 -8.64 -5.13 5.14
N ILE A 76 -7.59 -5.03 4.35
CA ILE A 76 -7.22 -6.08 3.38
C ILE A 76 -6.41 -7.13 4.14
N LYS A 77 -6.90 -8.37 4.13
CA LYS A 77 -6.15 -9.52 4.65
C LYS A 77 -5.38 -10.13 3.49
N ILE A 78 -4.04 -10.08 3.54
CA ILE A 78 -3.20 -10.84 2.62
C ILE A 78 -3.05 -12.22 3.27
N ASP A 79 -3.76 -13.20 2.72
CA ASP A 79 -3.75 -14.58 3.21
C ASP A 79 -3.85 -15.53 2.02
N ASN A 80 -2.73 -16.15 1.65
CA ASN A 80 -2.66 -17.12 0.56
C ASN A 80 -2.97 -18.57 1.00
N SER A 81 -3.49 -18.78 2.21
CA SER A 81 -3.85 -20.12 2.73
C SER A 81 -5.14 -20.70 2.16
N LEU A 82 -5.86 -19.98 1.29
CA LEU A 82 -7.08 -20.45 0.62
C LEU A 82 -6.82 -21.28 -0.66
N LYS A 83 -5.70 -22.01 -0.72
CA LYS A 83 -5.51 -23.08 -1.72
C LYS A 83 -5.69 -24.44 -1.08
#